data_AF-B0BTP4-F1
#
_entry.id   AF-B0BTP4-F1
#
_cell.length_a   1.000
_cell.length_b   1.000
_cell.length_c   1.000
_cell.angle_alpha   90.00
_cell.angle_beta   90.00
_cell.angle_gamma   90.00
#
_symmetry.space_group_name_H-M   'P 1'
#
loop_
_entity.id
_entity.type
_entity.pdbx_description
1 polymer ?
#
loop_
_entity_poly.entity_id
_entity_poly.type
_entity_poly.pdbx_seq_one_letter_code
_entity_poly.pdbx_strand_id
1 'polypeptide(L)'
;MKLFKLTGLAVASAFILTACAHHDTSNHDEMILQEQAALGLNWVQQSGEYQALAHQAFNTAKVAFDQAKVAKGKKKAVVVDLDETMVDNSAYAGWQVKNHKAFDGESWTRWVNARQTQAIAGAVEFNNYVNSHKGTMFYVSNRKDNGEKAGTLDDMKKLGFTGVSEQTLFLKKDKSNKTPRFEEIEKQGYEIVLYLGDNLNDFGDATYKKSNAERRDFVAANKDKFGKKFIVLPNPNYGDWEGGLDKNYYKGDAKSRLDIRHGAIKAWDGK
;
A
#
# COMPACT_ATOMS: atom_id res chain seq x y z
N MET A 1 16.47 -79.54 -13.75
CA MET A 1 15.81 -78.58 -14.66
C MET A 1 15.07 -77.54 -13.83
N LYS A 2 15.17 -76.28 -14.23
CA LYS A 2 15.08 -75.06 -13.41
C LYS A 2 13.71 -74.84 -12.74
N LEU A 3 13.75 -74.34 -11.51
CA LEU A 3 12.63 -73.78 -10.75
C LEU A 3 12.99 -72.34 -10.33
N PHE A 4 11.98 -71.45 -10.32
CA PHE A 4 11.94 -70.06 -9.80
C PHE A 4 12.63 -68.93 -10.60
N LYS A 5 11.83 -67.96 -11.09
CA LYS A 5 11.49 -66.68 -10.41
C LYS A 5 10.77 -65.74 -11.40
N LEU A 6 9.48 -65.48 -11.20
CA LEU A 6 8.81 -64.26 -11.66
C LEU A 6 8.17 -63.62 -10.44
N THR A 7 8.90 -62.72 -9.77
CA THR A 7 8.34 -61.82 -8.77
C THR A 7 8.02 -60.51 -9.45
N GLY A 8 6.73 -60.15 -9.44
CA GLY A 8 6.17 -59.01 -10.13
C GLY A 8 6.73 -57.67 -9.66
N LEU A 9 7.04 -56.82 -10.64
CA LEU A 9 7.06 -55.38 -10.51
C LEU A 9 5.64 -54.91 -10.16
N ALA A 10 5.40 -54.41 -8.95
CA ALA A 10 4.15 -53.71 -8.64
C ALA A 10 4.29 -52.76 -7.44
N VAL A 11 5.26 -51.84 -7.43
CA VAL A 11 5.25 -50.70 -6.50
C VAL A 11 5.93 -49.49 -7.14
N ALA A 12 5.22 -48.75 -8.00
CA ALA A 12 5.67 -47.41 -8.44
C ALA A 12 4.53 -46.53 -9.01
N SER A 13 3.31 -46.59 -8.46
CA SER A 13 2.18 -45.80 -8.99
C SER A 13 1.50 -44.86 -7.97
N ALA A 14 1.97 -44.81 -6.71
CA ALA A 14 1.32 -44.01 -5.67
C ALA A 14 1.89 -42.58 -5.48
N PHE A 15 2.99 -42.22 -6.14
CA PHE A 15 3.67 -40.93 -5.93
C PHE A 15 3.28 -39.81 -6.92
N ILE A 16 2.44 -40.09 -7.93
CA ILE A 16 2.06 -39.09 -8.95
C ILE A 16 0.75 -38.36 -8.60
N LEU A 17 -0.11 -38.94 -7.75
CA LEU A 17 -1.42 -38.37 -7.42
C LEU A 17 -1.38 -37.26 -6.36
N THR A 18 -0.36 -37.21 -5.50
CA THR A 18 -0.26 -36.20 -4.44
C THR A 18 0.19 -34.84 -4.95
N ALA A 19 0.98 -34.79 -6.04
CA ALA A 19 1.48 -33.53 -6.60
C ALA A 19 0.36 -32.70 -7.28
N CYS A 20 -0.59 -33.35 -7.96
CA CYS A 20 -1.72 -32.66 -8.59
C CYS A 20 -2.69 -32.08 -7.56
N ALA A 21 -2.99 -32.82 -6.49
CA ALA A 21 -3.90 -32.37 -5.44
C ALA A 21 -3.38 -31.13 -4.69
N HIS A 22 -2.05 -31.01 -4.51
CA HIS A 22 -1.44 -29.87 -3.82
C HIS A 22 -1.46 -28.58 -4.66
N HIS A 23 -1.40 -28.69 -5.98
CA HIS A 23 -1.42 -27.56 -6.90
C HIS A 23 -2.84 -26.94 -7.02
N ASP A 24 -3.88 -27.78 -6.97
CA ASP A 24 -5.28 -27.31 -7.02
C ASP A 24 -5.71 -26.60 -5.73
N THR A 25 -5.25 -27.08 -4.56
CA THR A 25 -5.58 -26.43 -3.26
C THR A 25 -4.90 -25.08 -3.10
N SER A 26 -3.64 -24.94 -3.51
CA SER A 26 -2.93 -23.65 -3.43
C SER A 26 -3.58 -22.57 -4.29
N ASN A 27 -4.04 -22.93 -5.50
CA ASN A 27 -4.77 -22.00 -6.37
C ASN A 27 -6.13 -21.60 -5.79
N HIS A 28 -6.82 -22.50 -5.09
CA HIS A 28 -8.10 -22.22 -4.45
C HIS A 28 -7.96 -21.23 -3.28
N ASP A 29 -6.97 -21.42 -2.41
CA ASP A 29 -6.75 -20.52 -1.27
C ASP A 29 -6.33 -19.11 -1.73
N GLU A 30 -5.53 -19.00 -2.79
CA GLU A 30 -5.18 -17.71 -3.40
C GLU A 30 -6.41 -17.00 -3.98
N MET A 31 -7.29 -17.73 -4.67
CA MET A 31 -8.57 -17.20 -5.14
C MET A 31 -9.38 -16.63 -3.97
N ILE A 32 -9.57 -17.38 -2.88
CA ILE A 32 -10.31 -16.89 -1.70
C ILE A 32 -9.66 -15.62 -1.13
N LEU A 33 -8.32 -15.57 -1.03
CA LEU A 33 -7.62 -14.39 -0.52
C LEU A 33 -7.90 -13.14 -1.36
N GLN A 34 -8.00 -13.27 -2.69
CA GLN A 34 -8.33 -12.15 -3.56
C GLN A 34 -9.81 -11.78 -3.47
N GLU A 35 -10.71 -12.77 -3.43
CA GLU A 35 -12.15 -12.53 -3.30
C GLU A 35 -12.51 -11.80 -1.99
N GLN A 36 -11.77 -12.03 -0.89
CA GLN A 36 -11.92 -11.28 0.36
C GLN A 36 -11.68 -9.77 0.22
N ALA A 37 -11.00 -9.31 -0.84
CA ALA A 37 -10.80 -7.89 -1.12
C ALA A 37 -11.93 -7.26 -1.95
N ALA A 38 -12.79 -8.06 -2.60
CA ALA A 38 -13.72 -7.58 -3.62
C ALA A 38 -14.67 -6.48 -3.14
N LEU A 39 -15.27 -6.64 -1.95
CA LEU A 39 -16.21 -5.64 -1.42
C LEU A 39 -15.50 -4.31 -1.06
N GLY A 40 -14.31 -4.39 -0.45
CA GLY A 40 -13.48 -3.22 -0.18
C GLY A 40 -13.03 -2.51 -1.45
N LEU A 41 -12.68 -3.28 -2.48
CA LEU A 41 -12.33 -2.76 -3.80
C LEU A 41 -13.54 -2.11 -4.50
N ASN A 42 -14.73 -2.70 -4.43
CA ASN A 42 -15.94 -2.07 -4.95
C ASN A 42 -16.25 -0.77 -4.23
N TRP A 43 -16.08 -0.73 -2.90
CA TRP A 43 -16.24 0.51 -2.14
C TRP A 43 -15.24 1.59 -2.62
N VAL A 44 -13.96 1.26 -2.85
CA VAL A 44 -12.99 2.21 -3.42
C VAL A 44 -13.38 2.68 -4.82
N GLN A 45 -13.73 1.75 -5.72
CA GLN A 45 -13.91 2.05 -7.14
C GLN A 45 -15.27 2.64 -7.50
N GLN A 46 -16.31 2.36 -6.71
CA GLN A 46 -17.69 2.64 -7.09
C GLN A 46 -18.39 3.60 -6.14
N SER A 47 -17.97 3.70 -4.88
CA SER A 47 -18.71 4.46 -3.88
C SER A 47 -18.44 5.96 -3.98
N GLY A 48 -19.49 6.76 -3.76
CA GLY A 48 -19.33 8.19 -3.53
C GLY A 48 -18.65 8.48 -2.19
N GLU A 49 -18.80 7.58 -1.22
CA GLU A 49 -18.23 7.69 0.13
C GLU A 49 -16.70 7.69 0.11
N TYR A 50 -16.08 6.85 -0.71
CA TYR A 50 -14.63 6.87 -0.91
C TYR A 50 -14.15 8.22 -1.44
N GLN A 51 -14.81 8.73 -2.49
CA GLN A 51 -14.48 10.06 -3.05
C GLN A 51 -14.71 11.18 -2.03
N ALA A 52 -15.78 11.09 -1.24
CA ALA A 52 -16.07 12.05 -0.18
C ALA A 52 -14.99 12.05 0.91
N LEU A 53 -14.49 10.88 1.32
CA LEU A 53 -13.39 10.76 2.28
C LEU A 53 -12.06 11.29 1.72
N ALA A 54 -11.77 11.03 0.44
CA ALA A 54 -10.61 11.59 -0.23
C ALA A 54 -10.67 13.13 -0.26
N HIS A 55 -11.80 13.71 -0.68
CA HIS A 55 -12.01 15.15 -0.63
C HIS A 55 -11.93 15.70 0.80
N GLN A 56 -12.52 15.02 1.78
CA GLN A 56 -12.44 15.43 3.18
C GLN A 56 -10.98 15.49 3.65
N ALA A 57 -10.16 14.50 3.30
CA ALA A 57 -8.75 14.46 3.63
C ALA A 57 -7.99 15.64 3.02
N PHE A 58 -8.15 15.89 1.71
CA PHE A 58 -7.46 16.99 1.03
C PHE A 58 -7.96 18.38 1.43
N ASN A 59 -9.26 18.55 1.68
CA ASN A 59 -9.82 19.79 2.22
C ASN A 59 -9.23 20.09 3.60
N THR A 60 -9.15 19.07 4.46
CA THR A 60 -8.53 19.18 5.79
C THR A 60 -7.02 19.49 5.67
N ALA A 61 -6.31 18.82 4.76
CA ALA A 61 -4.90 19.05 4.50
C ALA A 61 -4.65 20.49 4.03
N LYS A 62 -5.50 21.03 3.17
CA LYS A 62 -5.42 22.42 2.70
C LYS A 62 -5.53 23.40 3.88
N VAL A 63 -6.53 23.23 4.75
CA VAL A 63 -6.70 24.08 5.94
C VAL A 63 -5.47 23.99 6.85
N ALA A 64 -4.98 22.78 7.11
CA ALA A 64 -3.81 22.57 7.95
C ALA A 64 -2.53 23.19 7.33
N PHE A 65 -2.36 23.08 6.02
CA PHE A 65 -1.27 23.70 5.29
C PHE A 65 -1.30 25.22 5.39
N ASP A 66 -2.47 25.84 5.21
CA ASP A 66 -2.67 27.30 5.29
C ASP A 66 -2.33 27.82 6.69
N GLN A 67 -2.68 27.07 7.74
CA GLN A 67 -2.43 27.42 9.14
C GLN A 67 -0.99 27.17 9.60
N ALA A 68 -0.29 26.21 8.97
CA ALA A 68 1.04 25.83 9.39
C ALA A 68 2.03 27.01 9.27
N LYS A 69 2.93 27.14 10.24
CA LYS A 69 4.06 28.07 10.20
C LYS A 69 5.33 27.24 10.29
N VAL A 70 6.40 27.75 9.70
CA VAL A 70 7.73 27.14 9.76
C VAL A 70 8.68 28.07 10.49
N ALA A 71 9.73 27.50 11.08
CA ALA A 71 10.78 28.27 11.73
C ALA A 71 11.46 29.26 10.75
N LYS A 72 11.99 30.36 11.28
CA LYS A 72 12.69 31.36 10.46
C LYS A 72 13.87 30.70 9.73
N GLY A 73 13.92 30.89 8.40
CA GLY A 73 14.94 30.31 7.53
C GLY A 73 14.62 28.91 6.99
N LYS A 74 13.49 28.30 7.40
CA LYS A 74 13.01 27.04 6.84
C LYS A 74 12.02 27.26 5.70
N LYS A 75 12.00 26.33 4.74
CA LYS A 75 11.00 26.25 3.67
C LYS A 75 9.88 25.30 4.08
N LYS A 76 8.63 25.61 3.73
CA LYS A 76 7.47 24.76 4.06
C LYS A 76 7.39 23.56 3.11
N ALA A 77 7.42 22.35 3.67
CA ALA A 77 7.27 21.11 2.92
C ALA A 77 6.00 20.35 3.31
N VAL A 78 5.38 19.72 2.32
CA VAL A 78 4.33 18.71 2.52
C VAL A 78 4.88 17.40 1.96
N VAL A 79 4.83 16.35 2.78
CA VAL A 79 5.24 15.00 2.37
C VAL A 79 4.00 14.16 2.13
N VAL A 80 3.99 13.43 1.03
CA VAL A 80 2.89 12.53 0.65
C VAL A 80 3.45 11.17 0.24
N ASP A 81 2.72 10.10 0.55
CA ASP A 81 2.84 8.87 -0.24
C ASP A 81 2.25 9.06 -1.64
N LEU A 82 2.49 8.12 -2.55
CA LEU A 82 1.86 8.07 -3.86
C LEU A 82 0.72 7.07 -3.91
N ASP A 83 1.03 5.78 -3.85
CA ASP A 83 0.07 4.71 -4.09
C ASP A 83 -1.05 4.76 -3.04
N GLU A 84 -2.31 4.77 -3.49
CA GLU A 84 -3.53 4.87 -2.68
C GLU A 84 -3.65 6.15 -1.82
N THR A 85 -2.75 7.11 -2.03
CA THR A 85 -2.78 8.44 -1.39
C THR A 85 -2.99 9.55 -2.41
N MET A 86 -2.09 9.66 -3.39
CA MET A 86 -2.18 10.66 -4.46
C MET A 86 -2.60 10.03 -5.79
N VAL A 87 -2.21 8.77 -6.02
CA VAL A 87 -2.49 8.03 -7.25
C VAL A 87 -3.25 6.73 -6.95
N ASP A 88 -4.18 6.39 -7.83
CA ASP A 88 -5.10 5.25 -7.70
C ASP A 88 -4.60 4.06 -8.54
N ASN A 89 -4.25 2.97 -7.86
CA ASN A 89 -3.84 1.70 -8.42
C ASN A 89 -4.90 0.61 -8.27
N SER A 90 -6.14 0.96 -7.92
CA SER A 90 -7.23 0.00 -7.71
C SER A 90 -7.49 -0.89 -8.94
N ALA A 91 -7.16 -0.43 -10.15
CA ALA A 91 -7.21 -1.26 -11.35
C ALA A 91 -6.25 -2.47 -11.30
N TYR A 92 -5.08 -2.33 -10.66
CA TYR A 92 -4.18 -3.46 -10.39
C TYR A 92 -4.81 -4.45 -9.41
N ALA A 93 -5.43 -3.97 -8.33
CA ALA A 93 -6.18 -4.82 -7.41
C ALA A 93 -7.35 -5.54 -8.13
N GLY A 94 -8.05 -4.85 -9.03
CA GLY A 94 -9.09 -5.47 -9.87
C GLY A 94 -8.54 -6.55 -10.81
N TRP A 95 -7.33 -6.37 -11.34
CA TRP A 95 -6.63 -7.41 -12.09
C TRP A 95 -6.28 -8.61 -11.19
N GLN A 96 -5.80 -8.37 -9.97
CA GLN A 96 -5.51 -9.43 -9.01
C GLN A 96 -6.74 -10.28 -8.68
N VAL A 97 -7.89 -9.64 -8.39
CA VAL A 97 -9.17 -10.33 -8.13
C VAL A 97 -9.58 -11.16 -9.34
N LYS A 98 -9.68 -10.55 -10.53
CA LYS A 98 -10.15 -11.23 -11.75
C LYS A 98 -9.25 -12.38 -12.21
N ASN A 99 -7.99 -12.40 -11.81
CA ASN A 99 -7.01 -13.40 -12.24
C ASN A 99 -6.52 -14.28 -11.08
N HIS A 100 -7.10 -14.10 -9.88
CA HIS A 100 -6.73 -14.81 -8.66
C HIS A 100 -5.22 -14.77 -8.38
N LYS A 101 -4.63 -13.58 -8.49
CA LYS A 101 -3.17 -13.38 -8.31
C LYS A 101 -2.87 -12.63 -7.02
N ALA A 102 -2.01 -13.23 -6.20
CA ALA A 102 -1.35 -12.49 -5.12
C ALA A 102 -0.49 -11.35 -5.68
N PHE A 103 -0.13 -10.40 -4.81
CA PHE A 103 0.82 -9.36 -5.17
C PHE A 103 2.16 -9.99 -5.57
N ASP A 104 2.70 -9.52 -6.68
CA ASP A 104 4.02 -9.91 -7.17
C ASP A 104 4.76 -8.67 -7.70
N GLY A 105 6.05 -8.56 -7.37
CA GLY A 105 6.85 -7.38 -7.71
C GLY A 105 7.08 -7.18 -9.20
N GLU A 106 7.12 -8.24 -10.01
CA GLU A 106 7.26 -8.13 -11.46
C GLU A 106 5.95 -7.68 -12.10
N SER A 107 4.83 -8.26 -11.67
CA SER A 107 3.51 -7.84 -12.12
C SER A 107 3.20 -6.38 -11.75
N TRP A 108 3.63 -5.93 -10.57
CA TRP A 108 3.54 -4.55 -10.14
C TRP A 108 4.41 -3.62 -11.00
N THR A 109 5.66 -4.01 -11.28
CA THR A 109 6.55 -3.24 -12.17
C THR A 109 5.94 -3.12 -13.57
N ARG A 110 5.28 -4.16 -14.06
CA ARG A 110 4.54 -4.14 -15.32
C ARG A 110 3.34 -3.20 -15.27
N TRP A 111 2.59 -3.17 -14.17
CA TRP A 111 1.49 -2.22 -13.94
C TRP A 111 1.98 -0.77 -13.99
N VAL A 112 3.01 -0.42 -13.21
CA VAL A 112 3.57 0.94 -13.19
C VAL A 112 4.02 1.38 -14.59
N ASN A 113 4.64 0.47 -15.35
CA ASN A 113 5.10 0.78 -16.70
C ASN A 113 3.97 0.81 -17.75
N ALA A 114 2.78 0.30 -17.44
CA ALA A 114 1.60 0.39 -18.30
C ALA A 114 1.04 1.82 -18.39
N ARG A 115 1.41 2.72 -17.46
CA ARG A 115 1.03 4.15 -17.46
C ARG A 115 -0.49 4.40 -17.48
N GLN A 116 -1.17 3.61 -16.66
CA GLN A 116 -2.63 3.60 -16.50
C GLN A 116 -3.07 4.04 -15.11
N THR A 117 -2.13 4.50 -14.27
CA THR A 117 -2.44 4.99 -12.93
C THR A 117 -3.37 6.20 -13.04
N GLN A 118 -4.40 6.26 -12.20
CA GLN A 118 -5.30 7.42 -12.11
C GLN A 118 -4.93 8.32 -10.93
N ALA A 119 -5.56 9.49 -10.81
CA ALA A 119 -5.40 10.36 -9.66
C ALA A 119 -6.51 10.11 -8.64
N ILE A 120 -6.16 10.12 -7.36
CA ILE A 120 -7.15 10.13 -6.28
C ILE A 120 -7.91 11.45 -6.31
N ALA A 121 -9.22 11.41 -6.06
CA ALA A 121 -10.08 12.60 -6.06
C ALA A 121 -9.53 13.68 -5.11
N GLY A 122 -9.32 14.90 -5.64
CA GLY A 122 -8.76 16.04 -4.90
C GLY A 122 -7.22 16.11 -4.81
N ALA A 123 -6.50 15.03 -5.15
CA ALA A 123 -5.04 14.96 -4.97
C ALA A 123 -4.27 15.97 -5.86
N VAL A 124 -4.64 16.06 -7.14
CA VAL A 124 -3.99 16.98 -8.10
C VAL A 124 -4.20 18.44 -7.69
N GLU A 125 -5.43 18.78 -7.27
CA GLU A 125 -5.76 20.14 -6.82
C GLU A 125 -4.97 20.51 -5.58
N PHE A 126 -4.95 19.66 -4.54
CA PHE A 126 -4.19 19.91 -3.32
C PHE A 126 -2.69 20.05 -3.60
N ASN A 127 -2.12 19.16 -4.41
CA ASN A 127 -0.72 19.21 -4.82
C ASN A 127 -0.37 20.56 -5.47
N ASN A 128 -1.17 20.96 -6.45
CA ASN A 128 -0.95 22.18 -7.23
C ASN A 128 -1.19 23.43 -6.36
N TYR A 129 -2.11 23.36 -5.42
CA TYR A 129 -2.32 24.40 -4.41
C TYR A 129 -1.07 24.59 -3.56
N VAL A 130 -0.52 23.53 -2.96
CA VAL A 130 0.68 23.63 -2.11
C VAL A 130 1.86 24.26 -2.88
N ASN A 131 2.14 23.78 -4.10
CA ASN A 131 3.25 24.26 -4.91
C ASN A 131 3.09 25.72 -5.37
N SER A 132 1.85 26.21 -5.52
CA SER A 132 1.56 27.61 -5.84
C SER A 132 1.49 28.53 -4.61
N HIS A 133 1.40 27.97 -3.39
CA HIS A 133 1.20 28.72 -2.14
C HIS A 133 2.42 28.63 -1.20
N LYS A 134 3.62 28.84 -1.76
CA LYS A 134 4.90 28.89 -1.02
C LYS A 134 5.24 27.61 -0.24
N GLY A 135 4.66 26.48 -0.63
CA GLY A 135 5.06 25.15 -0.18
C GLY A 135 5.79 24.39 -1.27
N THR A 136 6.40 23.27 -0.89
CA THR A 136 6.95 22.29 -1.82
C THR A 136 6.41 20.91 -1.48
N MET A 137 5.83 20.26 -2.47
CA MET A 137 5.39 18.86 -2.39
C MET A 137 6.59 17.93 -2.55
N PHE A 138 6.69 16.95 -1.64
CA PHE A 138 7.65 15.86 -1.71
C PHE A 138 6.91 14.53 -1.70
N TYR A 139 7.25 13.68 -2.66
CA TYR A 139 6.59 12.40 -2.88
C TYR A 139 7.50 11.28 -2.38
N VAL A 140 7.18 10.72 -1.21
CA VAL A 140 7.98 9.69 -0.55
C VAL A 140 7.26 8.35 -0.68
N SER A 141 7.59 7.60 -1.73
CA SER A 141 6.86 6.40 -2.15
C SER A 141 7.72 5.13 -2.08
N ASN A 142 7.06 3.99 -1.88
CA ASN A 142 7.70 2.68 -1.92
C ASN A 142 7.70 2.00 -3.29
N ARG A 143 7.27 2.69 -4.36
CA ARG A 143 7.70 2.37 -5.72
C ARG A 143 9.22 2.37 -5.80
N LYS A 144 9.79 1.49 -6.61
CA LYS A 144 11.24 1.29 -6.75
C LYS A 144 11.86 2.43 -7.57
N ASP A 145 12.98 2.94 -7.09
CA ASP A 145 13.78 3.90 -7.84
C ASP A 145 14.25 3.31 -9.18
N ASN A 146 14.62 2.03 -9.16
CA ASN A 146 14.96 1.27 -10.36
C ASN A 146 13.72 0.58 -10.95
N GLY A 147 13.48 0.77 -12.25
CA GLY A 147 12.43 0.08 -13.02
C GLY A 147 11.01 0.67 -12.91
N GLU A 148 10.70 1.47 -11.88
CA GLU A 148 9.35 2.04 -11.67
C GLU A 148 9.32 3.59 -11.74
N LYS A 149 10.49 4.26 -11.67
CA LYS A 149 10.60 5.74 -11.68
C LYS A 149 10.02 6.41 -12.93
N ALA A 150 10.40 5.92 -14.12
CA ALA A 150 10.00 6.55 -15.37
C ALA A 150 8.48 6.52 -15.56
N GLY A 151 7.84 5.35 -15.39
CA GLY A 151 6.38 5.23 -15.45
C GLY A 151 5.67 6.11 -14.43
N THR A 152 6.23 6.22 -13.21
CA THR A 152 5.68 7.08 -12.15
C THR A 152 5.74 8.56 -12.52
N LEU A 153 6.88 9.06 -12.99
CA LEU A 153 7.02 10.46 -13.42
C LEU A 153 6.10 10.78 -14.60
N ASP A 154 5.98 9.87 -15.57
CA ASP A 154 5.13 10.05 -16.75
C ASP A 154 3.65 10.13 -16.38
N ASP A 155 3.16 9.20 -15.55
CA ASP A 155 1.77 9.21 -15.08
C ASP A 155 1.48 10.48 -14.27
N MET A 156 2.36 10.86 -13.34
CA MET A 156 2.14 12.07 -12.55
C MET A 156 2.09 13.35 -13.40
N LYS A 157 2.96 13.46 -14.41
CA LYS A 157 2.90 14.60 -15.35
C LYS A 157 1.62 14.56 -16.19
N LYS A 158 1.25 13.39 -16.71
CA LYS A 158 0.02 13.18 -17.49
C LYS A 158 -1.24 13.52 -16.70
N LEU A 159 -1.26 13.21 -15.40
CA LEU A 159 -2.36 13.52 -14.48
C LEU A 159 -2.38 14.99 -14.02
N GLY A 160 -1.37 15.78 -14.35
CA GLY A 160 -1.33 17.22 -14.06
C GLY A 160 -0.75 17.60 -12.69
N PHE A 161 0.01 16.70 -12.05
CA PHE A 161 0.76 17.03 -10.83
C PHE A 161 1.92 17.97 -11.18
N THR A 162 1.85 19.22 -10.69
CA THR A 162 2.95 20.18 -10.81
C THR A 162 4.07 19.86 -9.82
N GLY A 163 5.29 20.31 -10.11
CA GLY A 163 6.43 20.17 -9.19
C GLY A 163 6.96 18.75 -9.02
N VAL A 164 6.45 17.77 -9.79
CA VAL A 164 7.00 16.42 -9.82
C VAL A 164 8.29 16.37 -10.65
N SER A 165 9.40 16.05 -10.00
CA SER A 165 10.71 15.89 -10.61
C SER A 165 11.57 14.91 -9.81
N GLU A 166 12.75 14.58 -10.30
CA GLU A 166 13.70 13.75 -9.56
C GLU A 166 14.15 14.38 -8.23
N GLN A 167 14.02 15.69 -8.06
CA GLN A 167 14.39 16.41 -6.83
C GLN A 167 13.29 16.34 -5.76
N THR A 168 12.04 16.12 -6.15
CA THR A 168 10.88 16.04 -5.24
C THR A 168 10.37 14.61 -5.06
N LEU A 169 10.81 13.67 -5.90
CA LEU A 169 10.41 12.26 -5.89
C LEU A 169 11.44 11.37 -5.18
N PHE A 170 11.10 10.89 -3.98
CA PHE A 170 11.92 10.05 -3.12
C PHE A 170 11.41 8.60 -3.11
N LEU A 171 11.86 7.82 -4.09
CA LEU A 171 11.48 6.41 -4.25
C LEU A 171 12.30 5.46 -3.37
N LYS A 172 11.80 4.22 -3.22
CA LYS A 172 12.48 3.17 -2.48
C LYS A 172 13.73 2.69 -3.22
N LYS A 173 14.86 2.68 -2.52
CA LYS A 173 16.11 2.05 -2.95
C LYS A 173 16.26 0.70 -2.24
N ASP A 174 16.78 0.73 -1.02
CA ASP A 174 17.09 -0.43 -0.19
C ASP A 174 16.02 -0.72 0.87
N LYS A 175 15.44 0.33 1.48
CA LYS A 175 14.55 0.20 2.65
C LYS A 175 13.16 0.76 2.41
N SER A 176 12.15 0.06 2.92
CA SER A 176 10.74 0.46 2.86
C SER A 176 10.33 1.49 3.92
N ASN A 177 11.07 1.62 5.03
CA ASN A 177 10.80 2.68 6.01
C ASN A 177 11.12 4.06 5.41
N LYS A 178 10.32 5.07 5.77
CA LYS A 178 10.34 6.38 5.09
C LYS A 178 11.12 7.45 5.84
N THR A 179 11.41 7.27 7.13
CA THR A 179 12.12 8.27 7.95
C THR A 179 13.45 8.75 7.35
N PRO A 180 14.34 7.89 6.80
CA PRO A 180 15.57 8.38 6.18
C PRO A 180 15.34 9.37 5.03
N ARG A 181 14.26 9.18 4.24
CA ARG A 181 13.87 10.08 3.15
C ARG A 181 13.25 11.37 3.69
N PHE A 182 12.53 11.32 4.81
CA PHE A 182 12.05 12.52 5.49
C PHE A 182 13.22 13.39 5.99
N GLU A 183 14.23 12.77 6.60
CA GLU A 183 15.43 13.46 7.06
C GLU A 183 16.22 14.10 5.91
N GLU A 184 16.28 13.46 4.74
CA GLU A 184 16.90 14.03 3.53
C GLU A 184 16.21 15.32 3.07
N ILE A 185 14.89 15.41 3.21
CA ILE A 185 14.12 16.62 2.90
C ILE A 185 14.44 17.72 3.94
N GLU A 186 14.46 17.39 5.22
CA GLU A 186 14.76 18.35 6.29
C GLU A 186 16.19 18.91 6.21
N LYS A 187 17.16 18.07 5.82
CA LYS A 187 18.57 18.45 5.58
C LYS A 187 18.71 19.49 4.45
N GLN A 188 17.78 19.53 3.51
CA GLN A 188 17.73 20.55 2.44
C GLN A 188 17.16 21.91 2.91
N GLY A 189 16.90 22.07 4.22
CA GLY A 189 16.38 23.31 4.80
C GLY A 189 14.86 23.40 4.82
N TYR A 190 14.16 22.30 4.58
CA TYR A 190 12.71 22.24 4.72
C TYR A 190 12.30 21.93 6.17
N GLU A 191 11.07 22.31 6.50
CA GLU A 191 10.33 21.85 7.67
C GLU A 191 9.04 21.20 7.16
N ILE A 192 8.87 19.92 7.48
CA ILE A 192 7.71 19.13 7.04
C ILE A 192 6.53 19.46 7.95
N VAL A 193 5.55 20.19 7.39
CA VAL A 193 4.37 20.64 8.15
C VAL A 193 3.24 19.63 8.11
N LEU A 194 3.18 18.79 7.07
CA LEU A 194 2.14 17.78 6.86
C LEU A 194 2.73 16.50 6.29
N TYR A 195 2.13 15.39 6.70
CA TYR A 195 2.31 14.06 6.12
C TYR A 195 0.94 13.54 5.67
N LEU A 196 0.82 13.14 4.41
CA LEU A 196 -0.38 12.50 3.87
C LEU A 196 -0.04 11.07 3.46
N GLY A 197 -0.90 10.11 3.81
CA GLY A 197 -0.68 8.70 3.52
C GLY A 197 -1.91 7.84 3.84
N ASP A 198 -2.01 6.67 3.23
CA ASP A 198 -2.97 5.62 3.60
C ASP A 198 -2.42 4.66 4.67
N ASN A 199 -1.11 4.73 4.95
CA ASN A 199 -0.44 3.89 5.92
C ASN A 199 0.18 4.69 7.06
N LEU A 200 0.07 4.21 8.31
CA LEU A 200 0.70 4.88 9.46
C LEU A 200 2.23 5.03 9.32
N ASN A 201 2.87 4.17 8.52
CA ASN A 201 4.30 4.26 8.25
C ASN A 201 4.69 5.48 7.41
N ASP A 202 3.71 6.17 6.82
CA ASP A 202 3.88 7.43 6.09
C ASP A 202 4.06 8.62 7.04
N PHE A 203 3.79 8.41 8.33
CA PHE A 203 3.92 9.40 9.39
C PHE A 203 5.19 9.22 10.24
N GLY A 204 6.03 8.24 9.88
CA GLY A 204 7.30 7.94 10.55
C GLY A 204 7.45 6.46 10.91
N ASP A 205 8.59 6.11 11.49
CA ASP A 205 8.96 4.70 11.72
C ASP A 205 8.35 4.09 13.00
N ALA A 206 7.63 4.86 13.82
CA ALA A 206 7.06 4.38 15.09
C ALA A 206 6.15 3.15 14.92
N THR A 207 5.44 3.05 13.80
CA THR A 207 4.52 1.95 13.47
C THR A 207 5.13 0.90 12.52
N TYR A 208 6.39 1.07 12.11
CA TYR A 208 7.04 0.18 11.17
C TYR A 208 7.30 -1.20 11.79
N LYS A 209 6.85 -2.26 11.10
CA LYS A 209 6.91 -3.66 11.56
C LYS A 209 6.29 -3.89 12.94
N LYS A 210 5.20 -3.19 13.25
CA LYS A 210 4.43 -3.33 14.50
C LYS A 210 3.13 -4.08 14.27
N SER A 211 2.64 -4.75 15.30
CA SER A 211 1.31 -5.37 15.29
C SER A 211 0.19 -4.33 15.17
N ASN A 212 -1.00 -4.77 14.76
CA ASN A 212 -2.16 -3.88 14.72
C ASN A 212 -2.57 -3.35 16.10
N ALA A 213 -2.23 -4.04 17.19
CA ALA A 213 -2.45 -3.51 18.54
C ALA A 213 -1.56 -2.29 18.80
N GLU A 214 -0.26 -2.43 18.61
CA GLU A 214 0.71 -1.33 18.77
C GLU A 214 0.44 -0.16 17.79
N ARG A 215 0.01 -0.46 16.57
CA ARG A 215 -0.41 0.55 15.58
C ARG A 215 -1.63 1.35 16.06
N ARG A 216 -2.61 0.69 16.70
CA ARG A 216 -3.76 1.38 17.32
C ARG A 216 -3.34 2.18 18.55
N ASP A 217 -2.40 1.70 19.35
CA ASP A 217 -1.86 2.44 20.50
C ASP A 217 -1.15 3.73 20.05
N PHE A 218 -0.39 3.67 18.94
CA PHE A 218 0.18 4.86 18.31
C PHE A 218 -0.92 5.86 17.90
N VAL A 219 -2.00 5.39 17.28
CA VAL A 219 -3.14 6.26 16.92
C VAL A 219 -3.75 6.90 18.15
N ALA A 220 -4.00 6.12 19.22
CA ALA A 220 -4.57 6.63 20.46
C ALA A 220 -3.68 7.71 21.10
N ALA A 221 -2.36 7.49 21.14
CA ALA A 221 -1.38 8.43 21.68
C ALA A 221 -1.21 9.70 20.82
N ASN A 222 -1.58 9.64 19.54
CA ASN A 222 -1.40 10.75 18.58
C ASN A 222 -2.72 11.27 18.00
N LYS A 223 -3.87 10.93 18.61
CA LYS A 223 -5.22 11.20 18.09
C LYS A 223 -5.43 12.64 17.61
N ASP A 224 -4.86 13.61 18.33
CA ASP A 224 -5.02 15.04 18.05
C ASP A 224 -4.19 15.55 16.86
N LYS A 225 -3.28 14.71 16.33
CA LYS A 225 -2.48 15.01 15.14
C LYS A 225 -3.19 14.63 13.84
N PHE A 226 -4.14 13.70 13.88
CA PHE A 226 -4.89 13.30 12.68
C PHE A 226 -5.83 14.42 12.23
N GLY A 227 -5.82 14.74 10.94
CA GLY A 227 -6.48 15.93 10.38
C GLY A 227 -5.76 17.25 10.63
N LYS A 228 -4.54 17.23 11.21
CA LYS A 228 -3.75 18.46 11.47
C LYS A 228 -2.31 18.36 10.99
N LYS A 229 -1.61 17.28 11.37
CA LYS A 229 -0.25 16.98 10.94
C LYS A 229 -0.19 15.70 10.10
N PHE A 230 -1.02 14.73 10.47
CA PHE A 230 -1.19 13.47 9.75
C PHE A 230 -2.54 13.47 9.06
N ILE A 231 -2.57 13.29 7.76
CA ILE A 231 -3.79 13.22 6.97
C ILE A 231 -3.89 11.81 6.41
N VAL A 232 -5.02 11.17 6.64
CA VAL A 232 -5.21 9.76 6.31
C VAL A 232 -6.12 9.64 5.08
N LEU A 233 -5.70 8.81 4.14
CA LEU A 233 -6.54 8.32 3.05
C LEU A 233 -6.96 6.87 3.33
N PRO A 234 -8.18 6.46 2.96
CA PRO A 234 -8.62 5.10 3.23
C PRO A 234 -8.05 4.10 2.21
N ASN A 235 -7.43 3.02 2.68
CA ASN A 235 -7.03 1.88 1.85
C ASN A 235 -7.48 0.56 2.51
N PRO A 236 -8.66 0.03 2.14
CA PRO A 236 -9.16 -1.24 2.66
C PRO A 236 -8.60 -2.45 1.90
N ASN A 237 -7.78 -2.26 0.87
CA ASN A 237 -7.33 -3.33 -0.02
C ASN A 237 -6.01 -3.97 0.45
N TYR A 238 -5.05 -3.14 0.87
CA TYR A 238 -3.75 -3.61 1.34
C TYR A 238 -3.08 -2.60 2.28
N GLY A 239 -1.94 -2.98 2.87
CA GLY A 239 -1.09 -2.09 3.66
C GLY A 239 -0.39 -2.83 4.80
N ASP A 240 0.42 -2.13 5.58
CA ASP A 240 1.09 -2.75 6.74
C ASP A 240 0.10 -3.18 7.84
N TRP A 241 -1.16 -2.75 7.78
CA TRP A 241 -2.22 -3.29 8.63
C TRP A 241 -2.52 -4.77 8.32
N GLU A 242 -2.25 -5.22 7.09
CA GLU A 242 -2.40 -6.62 6.70
C GLU A 242 -1.29 -7.46 7.36
N GLY A 243 -0.03 -7.05 7.21
CA GLY A 243 1.11 -7.67 7.90
C GLY A 243 1.05 -7.54 9.43
N GLY A 244 0.36 -6.51 9.94
CA GLY A 244 0.13 -6.30 11.38
C GLY A 244 -0.86 -7.28 12.02
N LEU A 245 -1.52 -8.15 11.24
CA LEU A 245 -2.41 -9.19 11.75
C LEU A 245 -1.64 -10.29 12.51
N ASP A 246 -0.48 -10.69 12.00
CA ASP A 246 0.39 -11.67 12.65
C ASP A 246 1.87 -11.47 12.23
N LYS A 247 2.81 -11.68 13.15
CA LYS A 247 4.26 -11.53 12.91
C LYS A 247 4.82 -12.39 11.77
N ASN A 248 4.11 -13.46 11.40
CA ASN A 248 4.46 -14.40 10.35
C ASN A 248 3.50 -14.33 9.15
N TYR A 249 2.65 -13.29 9.04
CA TYR A 249 1.63 -13.18 8.00
C TYR A 249 2.17 -13.43 6.58
N TYR A 250 3.28 -12.78 6.19
CA TYR A 250 3.90 -12.96 4.87
C TYR A 250 4.90 -14.13 4.78
N LYS A 251 5.08 -14.91 5.85
CA LYS A 251 5.93 -16.12 5.83
C LYS A 251 5.14 -17.39 5.54
N GLY A 252 3.83 -17.36 5.80
CA GLY A 252 2.92 -18.45 5.51
C GLY A 252 2.46 -18.46 4.05
N ASP A 253 1.84 -19.58 3.66
CA ASP A 253 1.18 -19.72 2.37
C ASP A 253 -0.20 -19.01 2.34
N ALA A 254 -0.98 -19.26 1.29
CA ALA A 254 -2.32 -18.70 1.18
C ALA A 254 -3.26 -19.17 2.31
N LYS A 255 -3.23 -20.47 2.65
CA LYS A 255 -4.05 -21.05 3.72
C LYS A 255 -3.76 -20.41 5.07
N SER A 256 -2.49 -20.25 5.42
CA SER A 256 -2.08 -19.62 6.68
C SER A 256 -2.60 -18.19 6.78
N ARG A 257 -2.55 -17.41 5.69
CA ARG A 257 -3.08 -16.04 5.64
C ARG A 257 -4.60 -16.01 5.78
N LEU A 258 -5.32 -16.95 5.17
CA LEU A 258 -6.77 -17.09 5.36
C LEU A 258 -7.10 -17.34 6.82
N ASP A 259 -6.41 -18.28 7.47
CA ASP A 259 -6.64 -18.60 8.89
C ASP A 259 -6.36 -17.40 9.79
N ILE A 260 -5.28 -16.64 9.52
CA ILE A 260 -4.97 -15.41 10.25
C ILE A 260 -6.07 -14.36 10.06
N ARG A 261 -6.51 -14.12 8.81
CA ARG A 261 -7.57 -13.15 8.51
C ARG A 261 -8.88 -13.53 9.21
N HIS A 262 -9.28 -14.81 9.14
CA HIS A 262 -10.47 -15.30 9.81
C HIS A 262 -10.37 -15.20 11.34
N GLY A 263 -9.23 -15.61 11.91
CA GLY A 263 -8.99 -15.55 13.36
C GLY A 263 -8.92 -14.12 13.93
N ALA A 264 -8.63 -13.12 13.10
CA ALA A 264 -8.62 -11.72 13.50
C ALA A 264 -10.03 -11.08 13.60
N ILE A 265 -11.06 -11.73 13.06
CA ILE A 265 -12.44 -11.23 13.09
C ILE A 265 -13.01 -11.38 14.51
N LYS A 266 -13.49 -10.26 15.06
CA LYS A 266 -14.31 -10.27 16.28
C LYS A 266 -15.77 -10.38 15.87
N ALA A 267 -16.42 -11.49 16.22
CA ALA A 267 -17.81 -11.75 15.88
C ALA A 267 -18.72 -11.59 17.11
N TRP A 268 -19.93 -11.08 16.88
CA TRP A 268 -21.04 -11.21 17.82
C TRP A 268 -21.40 -12.69 17.97
N ASP A 269 -21.78 -13.12 19.18
CA ASP A 269 -22.11 -14.52 19.48
C ASP A 269 -23.52 -14.92 19.03
N GLY A 270 -24.28 -13.98 18.48
CA GLY A 270 -25.63 -14.21 17.97
C GLY A 270 -26.71 -14.17 19.05
N LYS A 271 -26.40 -13.68 20.25
CA LYS A 271 -27.33 -13.58 21.38
C LYS A 271 -27.44 -12.18 21.97
#